data_AF-A0A2P8D1M7-F1
#
_entry.id   AF-A0A2P8D1M7-F1
#
_cell.length_a   1.000
_cell.length_b   1.000
_cell.length_c   1.000
_cell.angle_alpha   90.00
_cell.angle_beta   90.00
_cell.angle_gamma   90.00
#
_symmetry.space_group_name_H-M   'P 1'
#
loop_
_entity.id
_entity.type
_entity.pdbx_description
1 polymer ?
#
loop_
_entity_poly.entity_id
_entity_poly.type
_entity_poly.pdbx_seq_one_letter_code
_entity_poly.pdbx_strand_id
1 'polypeptide(L)'
;MFKKLLNQLMGNDESAGNPTPGTQGQQAATEPARGPLRPSGSYDPQTQHGTHYTEADFDAEVSRRAEAWIADEIADGETVDKREKQNIYHNYRQQVYLEWNQCDTDQYIMFQHANSMKYMGVQTSGFVQVADNNPLLEPAHGVSLKDYAAMCVKIGAGVDTAAVCRAMGLEPVIWDELNTIWPQRMAEDSSFTITTLFGQYFADNEAHPKLQGLEPQAAGNAGGTDNLERLKTDRYFYEELCGARQAAYEYGLDGAQWILDHYGINLADFQSVAMQHMTAQNQDFNSERIHHFMDYQQEKQKEYAAKFAAEQGGNIADDVEF
;
A
#
# COMPACT_ATOMS: atom_id res chain seq x y z
N MET A 1 15.92 8.47 -7.75
CA MET A 1 14.75 9.01 -7.02
C MET A 1 13.63 7.98 -6.85
N PHE A 2 13.31 7.17 -7.87
CA PHE A 2 12.36 6.03 -7.76
C PHE A 2 12.71 5.04 -6.62
N LYS A 3 14.00 4.73 -6.43
CA LYS A 3 14.53 3.94 -5.29
C LYS A 3 14.16 4.49 -3.90
N LYS A 4 14.07 5.82 -3.75
CA LYS A 4 13.81 6.47 -2.46
C LYS A 4 12.31 6.47 -2.12
N LEU A 5 11.47 6.60 -3.15
CA LEU A 5 10.02 6.52 -3.05
C LEU A 5 9.56 5.08 -2.76
N LEU A 6 10.18 4.07 -3.39
CA LEU A 6 9.90 2.66 -3.11
C LEU A 6 10.25 2.28 -1.65
N ASN A 7 11.38 2.78 -1.13
CA ASN A 7 11.76 2.54 0.28
C ASN A 7 10.82 3.24 1.30
N GLN A 8 10.28 4.43 0.96
CA GLN A 8 9.29 5.12 1.81
C GLN A 8 7.91 4.44 1.76
N LEU A 9 7.49 3.91 0.61
CA LEU A 9 6.24 3.13 0.47
C LEU A 9 6.32 1.75 1.16
N MET A 10 7.53 1.21 1.34
CA MET A 10 7.77 -0.08 2.00
C MET A 10 8.09 0.04 3.50
N GLY A 11 7.96 1.23 4.10
CA GLY A 11 8.04 1.41 5.56
C GLY A 11 9.43 1.34 6.19
N ASN A 12 10.51 1.50 5.42
CA ASN A 12 11.87 1.54 5.97
C ASN A 12 12.28 2.99 6.27
N ASP A 13 11.88 3.53 7.43
CA ASP A 13 12.50 4.72 8.01
C ASP A 13 13.57 4.30 9.03
N GLU A 14 14.84 4.46 8.64
CA GLU A 14 15.97 4.50 9.55
C GLU A 14 15.94 5.82 10.33
N SER A 15 15.25 5.84 11.47
CA SER A 15 15.56 6.79 12.54
C SER A 15 15.33 6.16 13.91
N ALA A 16 16.31 5.36 14.33
CA ALA A 16 16.43 4.91 15.69
C ALA A 16 16.77 6.11 16.60
N GLY A 17 15.82 6.50 17.45
CA GLY A 17 16.00 7.42 18.55
C GLY A 17 15.18 6.95 19.75
N ASN A 18 15.82 6.24 20.68
CA ASN A 18 15.24 5.78 21.95
C ASN A 18 14.47 6.90 22.69
N PRO A 19 13.24 6.65 23.18
CA PRO A 19 12.68 7.44 24.26
C PRO A 19 13.00 6.80 25.62
N THR A 20 13.68 7.57 26.47
CA THR A 20 13.90 7.31 27.89
C THR A 20 12.57 7.43 28.67
N PRO A 21 12.36 6.71 29.79
CA PRO A 21 11.06 6.61 30.45
C PRO A 21 10.76 7.82 31.33
N GLY A 22 9.59 8.44 31.14
CA GLY A 22 9.12 9.58 31.93
C GLY A 22 7.60 9.56 32.13
N THR A 23 7.20 8.98 33.26
CA THR A 23 6.04 9.29 34.12
C THR A 23 4.79 9.91 33.47
N GLN A 24 3.74 9.10 33.22
CA GLN A 24 2.35 9.57 33.23
C GLN A 24 1.45 8.57 33.96
N GLY A 25 0.53 9.14 34.75
CA GLY A 25 -0.17 8.48 35.84
C GLY A 25 -1.08 7.35 35.41
N GLN A 26 -1.00 6.26 36.15
CA GLN A 26 -1.99 5.19 36.15
C GLN A 26 -3.35 5.74 36.60
N GLN A 27 -4.28 5.87 35.67
CA GLN A 27 -5.67 5.54 35.96
C GLN A 27 -5.91 4.15 35.36
N ALA A 28 -5.93 3.15 36.23
CA ALA A 28 -6.32 1.79 35.88
C ALA A 28 -7.80 1.82 35.49
N ALA A 29 -8.08 1.93 34.19
CA ALA A 29 -9.38 1.57 33.65
C ALA A 29 -9.50 0.05 33.83
N THR A 30 -10.36 -0.38 34.75
CA THR A 30 -10.81 -1.77 34.85
C THR A 30 -11.35 -2.20 33.49
N GLU A 31 -10.63 -3.07 32.78
CA GLU A 31 -11.13 -3.72 31.57
C GLU A 31 -12.45 -4.41 31.91
N PRO A 32 -13.59 -4.04 31.29
CA PRO A 32 -14.79 -4.84 31.43
C PRO A 32 -14.50 -6.22 30.84
N ALA A 33 -14.84 -7.27 31.58
CA ALA A 33 -14.63 -8.66 31.18
C ALA A 33 -15.11 -8.87 29.73
N ARG A 34 -14.17 -9.12 28.80
CA ARG A 34 -14.48 -9.39 27.39
C ARG A 34 -15.39 -10.61 27.32
N GLY A 35 -16.62 -10.41 26.87
CA GLY A 35 -17.52 -11.49 26.48
C GLY A 35 -16.91 -12.33 25.35
N PRO A 36 -17.50 -13.47 25.01
CA PRO A 36 -17.03 -14.28 23.88
C PRO A 36 -17.06 -13.44 22.59
N LEU A 37 -15.97 -13.51 21.81
CA LEU A 37 -15.86 -12.83 20.52
C LEU A 37 -17.05 -13.20 19.61
N ARG A 38 -17.60 -12.21 18.90
CA ARG A 38 -18.70 -12.47 17.96
C ARG A 38 -18.21 -13.26 16.74
N PRO A 39 -18.99 -14.24 16.24
CA PRO A 39 -18.60 -15.07 15.11
C PRO A 39 -18.53 -14.31 13.77
N SER A 40 -17.77 -14.86 12.82
CA SER A 40 -17.66 -14.35 11.44
C SER A 40 -19.02 -14.35 10.73
N GLY A 41 -19.33 -13.26 10.00
CA GLY A 41 -20.64 -13.02 9.37
C GLY A 41 -21.60 -12.13 10.18
N SER A 42 -21.16 -11.59 11.32
CA SER A 42 -21.91 -10.62 12.11
C SER A 42 -21.66 -9.15 11.74
N TYR A 43 -20.97 -8.91 10.61
CA TYR A 43 -20.57 -7.58 10.14
C TYR A 43 -21.04 -7.32 8.71
N ASP A 44 -21.38 -6.07 8.40
CA ASP A 44 -21.63 -5.59 7.05
C ASP A 44 -20.32 -5.66 6.23
N PRO A 45 -20.33 -6.26 5.03
CA PRO A 45 -19.10 -6.46 4.26
C PRO A 45 -18.49 -5.15 3.72
N GLN A 46 -19.27 -4.08 3.58
CA GLN A 46 -18.80 -2.80 3.06
C GLN A 46 -18.37 -1.88 4.20
N THR A 47 -19.21 -1.74 5.22
CA THR A 47 -18.99 -0.74 6.27
C THR A 47 -18.36 -1.33 7.52
N GLN A 48 -18.28 -2.66 7.60
CA GLN A 48 -17.71 -3.41 8.72
C GLN A 48 -18.41 -3.14 10.07
N HIS A 49 -19.57 -2.48 10.05
CA HIS A 49 -20.44 -2.34 11.20
C HIS A 49 -21.11 -3.67 11.55
N GLY A 50 -21.35 -3.91 12.82
CA GLY A 50 -22.09 -5.08 13.29
C GLY A 50 -23.53 -5.06 12.80
N THR A 51 -24.05 -6.18 12.32
CA THR A 51 -25.41 -6.30 11.74
C THR A 51 -26.55 -6.25 12.77
N HIS A 52 -26.22 -6.02 14.05
CA HIS A 52 -27.14 -6.02 15.18
C HIS A 52 -27.54 -4.62 15.66
N TYR A 53 -27.06 -3.57 14.99
CA TYR A 53 -27.46 -2.18 15.16
C TYR A 53 -27.46 -1.50 13.78
N THR A 54 -28.09 -0.33 13.67
CA THR A 54 -27.95 0.50 12.48
C THR A 54 -26.80 1.48 12.62
N GLU A 55 -26.19 1.91 11.51
CA GLU A 55 -25.16 2.97 11.54
C GLU A 55 -25.66 4.25 12.21
N ALA A 56 -26.95 4.57 12.05
CA ALA A 56 -27.56 5.73 12.70
C ALA A 56 -27.60 5.58 14.22
N ASP A 57 -27.92 4.38 14.74
CA ASP A 57 -27.89 4.12 16.18
C ASP A 57 -26.47 4.23 16.74
N PHE A 58 -25.50 3.72 15.99
CA PHE A 58 -24.08 3.81 16.33
C PHE A 58 -23.60 5.27 16.37
N ASP A 59 -23.85 6.03 15.30
CA ASP A 59 -23.44 7.43 15.18
C ASP A 59 -24.13 8.31 16.25
N ALA A 60 -25.39 8.00 16.59
CA ALA A 60 -26.12 8.66 17.66
C ALA A 60 -25.51 8.38 19.04
N GLU A 61 -25.13 7.13 19.34
CA GLU A 61 -24.50 6.80 20.62
C GLU A 61 -23.10 7.43 20.76
N VAL A 62 -22.32 7.44 19.68
CA VAL A 62 -21.02 8.13 19.65
C VAL A 62 -21.20 9.62 19.93
N SER A 63 -22.16 10.27 19.24
CA SER A 63 -22.46 11.69 19.43
C SER A 63 -22.92 11.97 20.85
N ARG A 64 -23.83 11.15 21.39
CA ARG A 64 -24.34 11.28 22.76
C ARG A 64 -23.22 11.25 23.80
N ARG A 65 -22.25 10.34 23.67
CA ARG A 65 -21.12 10.23 24.61
C ARG A 65 -20.10 11.35 24.44
N ALA A 66 -19.74 11.66 23.19
CA ALA A 66 -18.79 12.72 22.88
C ALA A 66 -19.31 14.10 23.30
N GLU A 67 -20.58 14.41 23.02
CA GLU A 67 -21.20 15.68 23.39
C GLU A 67 -21.38 15.83 24.89
N ALA A 68 -21.71 14.75 25.61
CA ALA A 68 -21.75 14.78 27.06
C ALA A 68 -20.38 15.14 27.66
N TRP A 69 -19.30 14.51 27.17
CA TRP A 69 -17.94 14.82 27.61
C TRP A 69 -17.54 16.26 27.28
N ILE A 70 -17.81 16.72 26.05
CA ILE A 70 -17.53 18.10 25.64
C ILE A 70 -18.31 19.10 26.50
N ALA A 71 -19.57 18.80 26.85
CA ALA A 71 -20.39 19.66 27.69
C ALA A 71 -19.81 19.77 29.11
N ASP A 72 -19.31 18.66 29.67
CA ASP A 72 -18.66 18.65 30.98
C ASP A 72 -17.37 19.50 30.98
N GLU A 73 -16.50 19.35 29.97
CA GLU A 73 -15.27 20.17 29.85
C GLU A 73 -15.59 21.67 29.73
N ILE A 74 -16.60 22.02 28.93
CA ILE A 74 -17.04 23.41 28.79
C ILE A 74 -17.62 23.94 30.10
N ALA A 75 -18.34 23.11 30.87
CA ALA A 75 -18.86 23.48 32.18
C ALA A 75 -17.74 23.73 33.20
N ASP A 76 -16.61 23.01 33.07
CA ASP A 76 -15.41 23.17 33.88
C ASP A 76 -14.52 24.36 33.44
N GLY A 77 -14.92 25.06 32.38
CA GLY A 77 -14.30 26.30 31.91
C GLY A 77 -13.23 26.09 30.83
N GLU A 78 -13.09 24.87 30.30
CA GLU A 78 -12.17 24.56 29.21
C GLU A 78 -12.76 24.94 27.85
N THR A 79 -11.87 25.27 26.90
CA THR A 79 -12.26 25.52 25.51
C THR A 79 -11.88 24.34 24.64
N VAL A 80 -12.87 23.62 24.12
CA VAL A 80 -12.62 22.49 23.22
C VAL A 80 -12.55 22.97 21.77
N ASP A 81 -11.37 22.90 21.16
CA ASP A 81 -11.15 23.33 19.78
C ASP A 81 -11.64 22.29 18.75
N LYS A 82 -11.54 22.61 17.45
CA LYS A 82 -12.03 21.72 16.38
C LYS A 82 -11.27 20.39 16.33
N ARG A 83 -9.95 20.41 16.56
CA ARG A 83 -9.09 19.23 16.50
C ARG A 83 -9.34 18.33 17.71
N GLU A 84 -9.48 18.93 18.88
CA GLU A 84 -9.85 18.22 20.12
C GLU A 84 -11.22 17.57 19.99
N LYS A 85 -12.23 18.29 19.48
CA LYS A 85 -13.54 17.70 19.15
C LYS A 85 -13.40 16.48 18.25
N GLN A 86 -12.62 16.58 17.17
CA GLN A 86 -12.41 15.46 16.27
C GLN A 86 -11.77 14.24 16.98
N ASN A 87 -10.78 14.47 17.84
CA ASN A 87 -10.15 13.42 18.63
C ASN A 87 -11.14 12.78 19.64
N ILE A 88 -11.98 13.58 20.29
CA ILE A 88 -13.00 13.09 21.24
C ILE A 88 -13.99 12.17 20.53
N TYR A 89 -14.51 12.60 19.37
CA TYR A 89 -15.40 11.76 18.56
C TYR A 89 -14.69 10.49 18.06
N HIS A 90 -13.41 10.57 17.71
CA HIS A 90 -12.62 9.38 17.34
C HIS A 90 -12.52 8.37 18.50
N ASN A 91 -12.17 8.84 19.70
CA ASN A 91 -12.02 8.00 20.89
C ASN A 91 -13.35 7.33 21.29
N TYR A 92 -14.44 8.08 21.33
CA TYR A 92 -15.75 7.49 21.67
C TYR A 92 -16.25 6.53 20.61
N ARG A 93 -15.93 6.77 19.32
CA ARG A 93 -16.24 5.81 18.26
C ARG A 93 -15.53 4.49 18.45
N GLN A 94 -14.24 4.52 18.79
CA GLN A 94 -13.49 3.32 19.13
C GLN A 94 -14.14 2.58 20.30
N GLN A 95 -14.48 3.28 21.38
CA GLN A 95 -15.09 2.69 22.56
C GLN A 95 -16.43 2.02 22.24
N VAL A 96 -17.36 2.76 21.62
CA VAL A 96 -18.68 2.24 21.25
C VAL A 96 -18.55 1.03 20.33
N TYR A 97 -17.66 1.09 19.34
CA TYR A 97 -17.45 -0.02 18.42
C TYR A 97 -16.93 -1.27 19.14
N LEU A 98 -15.90 -1.14 19.97
CA LEU A 98 -15.35 -2.28 20.71
C LEU A 98 -16.36 -2.85 21.71
N GLU A 99 -17.13 -2.00 22.40
CA GLU A 99 -18.16 -2.42 23.36
C GLU A 99 -19.31 -3.19 22.70
N TRP A 100 -19.85 -2.68 21.59
CA TRP A 100 -21.03 -3.24 20.94
C TRP A 100 -20.69 -4.53 20.19
N ASN A 101 -19.54 -4.54 19.50
CA ASN A 101 -19.15 -5.65 18.64
C ASN A 101 -18.35 -6.74 19.38
N GLN A 102 -17.66 -6.42 20.48
CA GLN A 102 -16.78 -7.37 21.18
C GLN A 102 -15.86 -8.12 20.19
N CYS A 103 -15.18 -7.34 19.35
CA CYS A 103 -14.37 -7.88 18.26
C CYS A 103 -12.89 -7.97 18.64
N ASP A 104 -12.12 -8.70 17.83
CA ASP A 104 -10.67 -8.70 17.91
C ASP A 104 -10.06 -7.45 17.24
N THR A 105 -8.73 -7.37 17.29
CA THR A 105 -7.96 -6.26 16.71
C THR A 105 -8.11 -6.21 15.19
N ASP A 106 -8.14 -7.35 14.50
CA ASP A 106 -8.19 -7.42 13.05
C ASP A 106 -9.52 -6.88 12.52
N GLN A 107 -10.64 -7.29 13.11
CA GLN A 107 -11.95 -6.73 12.77
C GLN A 107 -12.04 -5.22 13.05
N TYR A 108 -11.41 -4.76 14.13
CA TYR A 108 -11.37 -3.33 14.42
C TYR A 108 -10.54 -2.55 13.38
N ILE A 109 -9.42 -3.10 12.92
CA ILE A 109 -8.61 -2.54 11.84
C ILE A 109 -9.43 -2.47 10.55
N MET A 110 -10.17 -3.52 10.21
CA MET A 110 -11.04 -3.53 9.03
C MET A 110 -12.12 -2.44 9.10
N PHE A 111 -12.72 -2.24 10.28
CA PHE A 111 -13.67 -1.14 10.50
C PHE A 111 -13.05 0.24 10.33
N GLN A 112 -11.87 0.47 10.90
CA GLN A 112 -11.16 1.73 10.72
C GLN A 112 -10.84 1.97 9.26
N HIS A 113 -10.40 0.95 8.54
CA HIS A 113 -10.07 1.05 7.13
C HIS A 113 -11.31 1.39 6.27
N ALA A 114 -12.44 0.72 6.51
CA ALA A 114 -13.68 0.97 5.78
C ALA A 114 -14.26 2.38 6.03
N ASN A 115 -14.00 2.97 7.19
CA ASN A 115 -14.64 4.22 7.62
C ASN A 115 -13.67 5.39 7.85
N SER A 116 -12.40 5.25 7.48
CA SER A 116 -11.36 6.27 7.66
C SER A 116 -11.74 7.61 6.99
N MET A 117 -12.28 7.56 5.78
CA MET A 117 -12.76 8.75 5.08
C MET A 117 -13.97 9.39 5.77
N LYS A 118 -14.96 8.56 6.15
CA LYS A 118 -16.20 9.02 6.80
C LYS A 118 -15.92 9.75 8.11
N TYR A 119 -14.97 9.24 8.91
CA TYR A 119 -14.80 9.69 10.29
C TYR A 119 -13.50 10.46 10.57
N MET A 120 -12.45 10.23 9.79
CA MET A 120 -11.14 10.86 10.00
C MET A 120 -10.77 11.82 8.87
N GLY A 121 -11.49 11.81 7.74
CA GLY A 121 -11.11 12.58 6.55
C GLY A 121 -9.75 12.16 5.98
N VAL A 122 -9.28 10.97 6.35
CA VAL A 122 -8.04 10.36 5.89
C VAL A 122 -8.41 9.21 4.98
N GLN A 123 -7.83 9.18 3.79
CA GLN A 123 -8.07 8.12 2.82
C GLN A 123 -7.18 6.93 3.14
N THR A 124 -7.76 5.85 3.64
CA THR A 124 -7.10 4.53 3.61
C THR A 124 -7.54 3.79 2.36
N SER A 125 -6.58 3.22 1.63
CA SER A 125 -6.67 2.67 0.28
C SER A 125 -7.98 1.91 -0.04
N GLY A 126 -8.95 2.60 -0.65
CA GLY A 126 -10.21 2.06 -1.14
C GLY A 126 -10.85 3.03 -2.15
N PHE A 127 -11.58 2.48 -3.13
CA PHE A 127 -12.04 3.14 -4.37
C PHE A 127 -12.45 4.61 -4.22
N VAL A 128 -11.67 5.48 -4.86
CA VAL A 128 -11.91 6.93 -4.87
C VAL A 128 -12.95 7.29 -5.92
N GLN A 129 -13.96 8.05 -5.53
CA GLN A 129 -14.69 8.90 -6.46
C GLN A 129 -13.96 10.25 -6.54
N VAL A 130 -13.50 10.60 -7.74
CA VAL A 130 -12.69 11.80 -7.99
C VAL A 130 -13.55 13.06 -7.83
N ALA A 131 -13.06 14.03 -7.05
CA ALA A 131 -13.59 15.39 -7.13
C ALA A 131 -13.05 16.07 -8.40
N ASP A 132 -13.94 16.64 -9.22
CA ASP A 132 -13.70 17.06 -10.62
C ASP A 132 -12.56 18.08 -10.88
N ASN A 133 -11.81 18.57 -9.87
CA ASN A 133 -10.82 19.64 -10.02
C ASN A 133 -9.53 19.45 -9.17
N ASN A 134 -8.90 18.27 -9.19
CA ASN A 134 -7.61 18.09 -8.52
C ASN A 134 -6.45 18.63 -9.41
N PRO A 135 -5.73 19.71 -9.00
CA PRO A 135 -4.66 20.30 -9.80
C PRO A 135 -3.45 19.36 -10.00
N LEU A 136 -3.30 18.35 -9.14
CA LEU A 136 -2.24 17.35 -9.29
C LEU A 136 -2.55 16.30 -10.39
N LEU A 137 -3.78 16.26 -10.92
CA LEU A 137 -4.16 15.39 -12.04
C LEU A 137 -4.03 16.06 -13.42
N GLU A 138 -3.65 17.34 -13.48
CA GLU A 138 -3.43 18.05 -14.74
C GLU A 138 -2.39 17.36 -15.62
N PRO A 139 -2.63 17.15 -16.93
CA PRO A 139 -1.67 16.45 -17.80
C PRO A 139 -0.25 17.05 -17.77
N ALA A 140 0.76 16.22 -17.57
CA ALA A 140 2.17 16.62 -17.62
C ALA A 140 2.69 16.42 -19.05
N HIS A 141 3.24 17.46 -19.69
CA HIS A 141 3.66 17.43 -21.10
C HIS A 141 2.55 16.95 -22.06
N GLY A 142 1.28 17.18 -21.72
CA GLY A 142 0.14 16.69 -22.50
C GLY A 142 -0.17 15.20 -22.32
N VAL A 143 0.52 14.52 -21.41
CA VAL A 143 0.28 13.12 -21.03
C VAL A 143 -0.55 13.08 -19.76
N SER A 144 -1.75 12.49 -19.81
CA SER A 144 -2.60 12.31 -18.64
C SER A 144 -2.06 11.20 -17.72
N LEU A 145 -2.56 11.11 -16.48
CA LEU A 145 -2.18 10.00 -15.58
C LEU A 145 -2.52 8.63 -16.19
N LYS A 146 -3.64 8.56 -16.92
CA LYS A 146 -4.09 7.35 -17.60
C LYS A 146 -3.16 6.96 -18.76
N ASP A 147 -2.75 7.93 -19.57
CA ASP A 147 -1.81 7.68 -20.67
C ASP A 147 -0.43 7.30 -20.14
N TYR A 148 0.02 7.95 -19.07
CA TYR A 148 1.25 7.61 -18.37
C TYR A 148 1.19 6.18 -17.80
N ALA A 149 0.08 5.80 -17.15
CA ALA A 149 -0.14 4.43 -16.68
C ALA A 149 -0.09 3.42 -17.84
N ALA A 150 -0.74 3.71 -18.98
CA ALA A 150 -0.71 2.84 -20.15
C ALA A 150 0.71 2.68 -20.76
N MET A 151 1.52 3.74 -20.74
CA MET A 151 2.93 3.66 -21.13
C MET A 151 3.73 2.78 -20.16
N CYS A 152 3.54 2.98 -18.84
CA CYS A 152 4.17 2.16 -17.81
C CYS A 152 3.78 0.69 -17.93
N VAL A 153 2.52 0.39 -18.28
CA VAL A 153 2.05 -0.98 -18.53
C VAL A 153 2.80 -1.62 -19.70
N LYS A 154 2.96 -0.92 -20.83
CA LYS A 154 3.69 -1.47 -21.99
C LYS A 154 5.18 -1.69 -21.69
N ILE A 155 5.81 -0.71 -21.05
CA ILE A 155 7.22 -0.83 -20.66
C ILE A 155 7.37 -1.97 -19.65
N GLY A 156 6.47 -2.05 -18.66
CA GLY A 156 6.43 -3.13 -17.70
C GLY A 156 6.18 -4.50 -18.32
N ALA A 157 5.44 -4.56 -19.44
CA ALA A 157 5.24 -5.78 -20.22
C ALA A 157 6.48 -6.20 -21.01
N GLY A 158 7.59 -5.43 -20.98
CA GLY A 158 8.82 -5.74 -21.70
C GLY A 158 8.91 -5.15 -23.10
N VAL A 159 8.10 -4.12 -23.40
CA VAL A 159 8.25 -3.34 -24.63
C VAL A 159 9.39 -2.33 -24.46
N ASP A 160 10.23 -2.19 -25.48
CA ASP A 160 11.30 -1.17 -25.52
C ASP A 160 10.77 0.23 -25.21
N THR A 161 11.37 0.89 -24.20
CA THR A 161 10.96 2.22 -23.75
C THR A 161 11.03 3.24 -24.88
N ALA A 162 12.05 3.16 -25.75
CA ALA A 162 12.18 4.08 -26.87
C ALA A 162 11.07 3.85 -27.92
N ALA A 163 10.62 2.62 -28.12
CA ALA A 163 9.47 2.31 -28.96
C ALA A 163 8.15 2.88 -28.39
N VAL A 164 7.94 2.77 -27.08
CA VAL A 164 6.78 3.37 -26.40
C VAL A 164 6.79 4.91 -26.52
N CYS A 165 7.94 5.54 -26.27
CA CYS A 165 8.09 6.99 -26.42
C CYS A 165 7.80 7.45 -27.85
N ARG A 166 8.38 6.78 -28.86
CA ARG A 166 8.12 7.07 -30.28
C ARG A 166 6.64 6.96 -30.64
N ALA A 167 5.97 5.90 -30.18
CA ALA A 167 4.54 5.69 -30.44
C ALA A 167 3.66 6.79 -29.82
N MET A 168 4.07 7.32 -28.67
CA MET A 168 3.38 8.44 -28.01
C MET A 168 3.75 9.81 -28.58
N GLY A 169 4.76 9.90 -29.45
CA GLY A 169 5.27 11.15 -29.99
C GLY A 169 6.11 11.93 -28.98
N LEU A 170 6.77 11.23 -28.05
CA LEU A 170 7.55 11.80 -26.96
C LEU A 170 9.05 11.59 -27.22
N GLU A 171 9.84 12.59 -26.89
CA GLU A 171 11.29 12.45 -26.80
C GLU A 171 11.66 11.70 -25.50
N PRO A 172 12.76 10.91 -25.48
CA PRO A 172 13.17 10.18 -24.28
C PRO A 172 13.37 11.08 -23.05
N VAL A 173 13.81 12.31 -23.24
CA VAL A 173 13.95 13.29 -22.14
C VAL A 173 12.60 13.62 -21.48
N ILE A 174 11.51 13.67 -22.25
CA ILE A 174 10.17 13.91 -21.72
C ILE A 174 9.70 12.71 -20.89
N TRP A 175 10.10 11.49 -21.27
CA TRP A 175 9.81 10.31 -20.47
C TRP A 175 10.51 10.34 -19.11
N ASP A 176 11.77 10.77 -19.06
CA ASP A 176 12.50 10.94 -17.79
C ASP A 176 11.87 12.01 -16.91
N GLU A 177 11.39 13.11 -17.51
CA GLU A 177 10.64 14.16 -16.81
C GLU A 177 9.29 13.64 -16.27
N LEU A 178 8.54 12.86 -17.06
CA LEU A 178 7.29 12.23 -16.61
C LEU A 178 7.50 11.28 -15.43
N ASN A 179 8.59 10.49 -15.45
CA ASN A 179 9.02 9.63 -14.35
C ASN A 179 9.51 10.40 -13.11
N THR A 180 9.61 11.72 -13.19
CA THR A 180 9.88 12.59 -12.05
C THR A 180 8.59 13.26 -11.58
N ILE A 181 7.83 13.85 -12.50
CA ILE A 181 6.62 14.63 -12.23
C ILE A 181 5.53 13.78 -11.60
N TRP A 182 5.19 12.63 -12.19
CA TRP A 182 4.09 11.80 -11.67
C TRP A 182 4.40 11.21 -10.30
N PRO A 183 5.59 10.64 -10.04
CA PRO A 183 5.97 10.21 -8.70
C PRO A 183 6.01 11.36 -7.68
N GLN A 184 6.48 12.55 -8.08
CA GLN A 184 6.45 13.73 -7.22
C GLN A 184 5.01 14.12 -6.85
N ARG A 185 4.08 14.13 -7.82
CA ARG A 185 2.67 14.41 -7.56
C ARG A 185 2.02 13.35 -6.68
N MET A 186 2.35 12.07 -6.87
CA MET A 186 1.92 11.00 -5.97
C MET A 186 2.43 11.20 -4.55
N ALA A 187 3.66 11.71 -4.39
CA ALA A 187 4.23 12.02 -3.07
C ALA A 187 3.64 13.29 -2.43
N GLU A 188 3.30 14.29 -3.24
CA GLU A 188 2.63 15.53 -2.80
C GLU A 188 1.15 15.31 -2.49
N ASP A 189 0.54 14.28 -3.07
CA ASP A 189 -0.86 13.93 -2.86
C ASP A 189 -1.07 13.22 -1.52
N SER A 190 -1.32 14.02 -0.48
CA SER A 190 -1.68 13.53 0.86
C SER A 190 -2.97 12.70 0.90
N SER A 191 -3.80 12.76 -0.16
CA SER A 191 -5.03 11.97 -0.25
C SER A 191 -4.81 10.59 -0.87
N PHE A 192 -3.62 10.28 -1.40
CA PHE A 192 -3.35 9.03 -2.14
C PHE A 192 -4.28 8.78 -3.35
N THR A 193 -5.02 9.79 -3.79
CA THR A 193 -5.93 9.73 -4.95
C THR A 193 -5.17 9.38 -6.22
N ILE A 194 -4.06 10.05 -6.49
CA ILE A 194 -3.24 9.86 -7.70
C ILE A 194 -2.64 8.47 -7.71
N THR A 195 -2.07 8.02 -6.58
CA THR A 195 -1.53 6.67 -6.43
C THR A 195 -2.60 5.61 -6.66
N THR A 196 -3.81 5.83 -6.12
CA THR A 196 -4.95 4.93 -6.31
C THR A 196 -5.42 4.88 -7.76
N LEU A 197 -5.61 6.04 -8.40
CA LEU A 197 -6.02 6.13 -9.80
C LEU A 197 -4.97 5.55 -10.74
N PHE A 198 -3.69 5.80 -10.48
CA PHE A 198 -2.61 5.18 -11.23
C PHE A 198 -2.68 3.66 -11.15
N GLY A 199 -2.82 3.10 -9.93
CA GLY A 199 -2.99 1.67 -9.73
C GLY A 199 -4.20 1.10 -10.47
N GLN A 200 -5.33 1.81 -10.46
CA GLN A 200 -6.53 1.44 -11.22
C GLN A 200 -6.28 1.42 -12.73
N TYR A 201 -5.75 2.51 -13.31
CA TYR A 201 -5.46 2.58 -14.75
C TYR A 201 -4.40 1.56 -15.19
N PHE A 202 -3.42 1.29 -14.34
CA PHE A 202 -2.42 0.26 -14.58
C PHE A 202 -3.07 -1.13 -14.59
N ALA A 203 -3.98 -1.42 -13.65
CA ALA A 203 -4.68 -2.70 -13.53
C ALA A 203 -5.73 -2.93 -14.62
N ASP A 204 -6.46 -1.87 -15.03
CA ASP A 204 -7.44 -1.94 -16.11
C ASP A 204 -6.78 -2.37 -17.43
N ASN A 205 -5.47 -2.13 -17.58
CA ASN A 205 -4.67 -2.48 -18.76
C ASN A 205 -5.39 -2.08 -20.06
N GLU A 206 -6.09 -0.94 -20.02
CA GLU A 206 -6.94 -0.55 -21.13
C GLU A 206 -6.05 -0.18 -22.33
N ALA A 207 -6.34 -0.80 -23.47
CA ALA A 207 -5.44 -0.77 -24.62
C ALA A 207 -5.39 0.64 -25.24
N HIS A 208 -4.39 1.44 -24.85
CA HIS A 208 -4.19 2.79 -25.40
C HIS A 208 -3.98 2.71 -26.93
N PRO A 209 -4.78 3.41 -27.76
CA PRO A 209 -4.81 3.23 -29.21
C PRO A 209 -3.43 3.33 -29.90
N LYS A 210 -2.57 4.25 -29.44
CA LYS A 210 -1.22 4.43 -30.00
C LYS A 210 -0.24 3.32 -29.63
N LEU A 211 -0.54 2.51 -28.61
CA LEU A 211 0.34 1.49 -28.06
C LEU A 211 -0.08 0.07 -28.44
N GLN A 212 -1.24 -0.10 -29.08
CA GLN A 212 -1.83 -1.42 -29.39
C GLN A 212 -0.93 -2.33 -30.22
N GLY A 213 -0.14 -1.79 -31.15
CA GLY A 213 0.75 -2.57 -32.02
C GLY A 213 2.14 -2.85 -31.46
N LEU A 214 2.42 -2.46 -30.21
CA LEU A 214 3.69 -2.72 -29.57
C LEU A 214 3.63 -4.03 -28.78
N GLU A 215 4.46 -4.98 -29.18
CA GLU A 215 4.59 -6.28 -28.55
C GLU A 215 5.83 -6.35 -27.65
N PRO A 216 5.72 -7.04 -26.50
CA PRO A 216 6.88 -7.37 -25.67
C PRO A 216 7.99 -8.01 -26.46
N GLN A 217 9.23 -7.71 -26.08
CA GLN A 217 10.35 -8.51 -26.54
C GLN A 217 10.22 -9.91 -25.92
N ALA A 218 10.26 -10.96 -26.76
CA ALA A 218 10.10 -12.32 -26.28
C ALA A 218 11.14 -12.62 -25.19
N ALA A 219 10.68 -12.91 -23.98
CA ALA A 219 11.55 -13.38 -22.91
C ALA A 219 12.19 -14.71 -23.38
N GLY A 220 13.53 -14.79 -23.35
CA GLY A 220 14.28 -15.94 -23.86
C GLY A 220 14.11 -17.23 -23.04
N ASN A 221 13.16 -17.30 -22.11
CA ASN A 221 13.01 -18.40 -21.16
C ASN A 221 11.69 -19.15 -21.34
N ALA A 222 11.80 -20.48 -21.58
CA ALA A 222 10.70 -21.37 -21.96
C ALA A 222 9.71 -21.74 -20.82
N GLY A 223 9.73 -21.02 -19.69
CA GLY A 223 8.91 -21.30 -18.50
C GLY A 223 8.11 -20.11 -17.95
N GLY A 224 8.06 -18.97 -18.65
CA GLY A 224 7.41 -17.74 -18.18
C GLY A 224 5.94 -17.92 -17.77
N THR A 225 5.18 -18.71 -18.52
CA THR A 225 3.76 -18.95 -18.27
C THR A 225 3.53 -19.74 -16.97
N ASP A 226 4.30 -20.80 -16.74
CA ASP A 226 4.17 -21.63 -15.54
C ASP A 226 4.61 -20.87 -14.28
N ASN A 227 5.68 -20.08 -14.40
CA ASN A 227 6.14 -19.21 -13.30
C ASN A 227 5.12 -18.11 -12.98
N LEU A 228 4.46 -17.53 -13.99
CA LEU A 228 3.40 -16.55 -13.78
C LEU A 228 2.18 -17.16 -13.07
N GLU A 229 1.76 -18.36 -13.46
CA GLU A 229 0.67 -19.06 -12.76
C GLU A 229 1.06 -19.43 -11.33
N ARG A 230 2.31 -19.82 -11.10
CA ARG A 230 2.83 -20.04 -9.75
C ARG A 230 2.84 -18.75 -8.95
N LEU A 231 3.21 -17.62 -9.54
CA LEU A 231 3.20 -16.31 -8.87
C LEU A 231 1.81 -15.94 -8.34
N LYS A 232 0.77 -16.24 -9.13
CA LYS A 232 -0.64 -16.00 -8.77
C LYS A 232 -1.12 -16.89 -7.62
N THR A 233 -0.71 -18.16 -7.62
CA THR A 233 -1.32 -19.20 -6.78
C THR A 233 -0.51 -19.56 -5.54
N ASP A 234 0.81 -19.31 -5.54
CA ASP A 234 1.73 -19.61 -4.46
C ASP A 234 2.22 -18.31 -3.80
N ARG A 235 1.65 -17.98 -2.64
CA ARG A 235 2.04 -16.77 -1.90
C ARG A 235 3.51 -16.79 -1.48
N TYR A 236 4.08 -17.94 -1.16
CA TYR A 236 5.50 -18.02 -0.81
C TYR A 236 6.38 -17.70 -2.02
N PHE A 237 6.03 -18.18 -3.21
CA PHE A 237 6.78 -17.83 -4.41
C PHE A 237 6.69 -16.34 -4.76
N TYR A 238 5.52 -15.71 -4.56
CA TYR A 238 5.39 -14.26 -4.68
C TYR A 238 6.29 -13.49 -3.71
N GLU A 239 6.29 -13.86 -2.43
CA GLU A 239 7.12 -13.20 -1.41
C GLU A 239 8.62 -13.47 -1.63
N GLU A 240 8.98 -14.65 -2.12
CA GLU A 240 10.35 -14.98 -2.52
C GLU A 240 10.85 -14.02 -3.60
N LEU A 241 10.07 -13.83 -4.67
CA LEU A 241 10.45 -12.91 -5.74
C LEU A 241 10.39 -11.44 -5.28
N CYS A 242 9.52 -11.07 -4.35
CA CYS A 242 9.55 -9.74 -3.72
C CYS A 242 10.87 -9.51 -2.98
N GLY A 243 11.33 -10.49 -2.19
CA GLY A 243 12.62 -10.46 -1.51
C GLY A 243 13.80 -10.42 -2.49
N ALA A 244 13.78 -11.26 -3.52
CA ALA A 244 14.82 -11.30 -4.56
C ALA A 244 14.94 -9.98 -5.31
N ARG A 245 13.82 -9.38 -5.70
CA ARG A 245 13.76 -8.08 -6.39
C ARG A 245 14.35 -6.97 -5.52
N GLN A 246 14.01 -6.95 -4.24
CA GLN A 246 14.53 -5.97 -3.29
C GLN A 246 16.05 -6.11 -3.12
N ALA A 247 16.54 -7.34 -2.94
CA ALA A 247 17.97 -7.62 -2.84
C ALA A 247 18.72 -7.22 -4.13
N ALA A 248 18.16 -7.47 -5.31
CA ALA A 248 18.78 -7.10 -6.58
C ALA A 248 19.01 -5.58 -6.66
N TYR A 249 18.03 -4.79 -6.23
CA TYR A 249 18.16 -3.33 -6.21
C TYR A 249 19.27 -2.83 -5.27
N GLU A 250 19.47 -3.49 -4.13
CA GLU A 250 20.53 -3.17 -3.16
C GLU A 250 21.94 -3.39 -3.74
N TYR A 251 22.08 -4.38 -4.63
CA TYR A 251 23.33 -4.70 -5.33
C TYR A 251 23.47 -4.02 -6.70
N GLY A 252 22.65 -2.99 -6.97
CA GLY A 252 22.73 -2.20 -8.19
C GLY A 252 22.21 -2.90 -9.45
N LEU A 253 21.55 -4.04 -9.31
CA LEU A 253 20.90 -4.76 -10.40
C LEU A 253 19.48 -4.21 -10.61
N ASP A 254 18.98 -4.32 -11.84
CA ASP A 254 17.56 -4.13 -12.12
C ASP A 254 16.81 -5.41 -11.72
N GLY A 255 16.15 -5.39 -10.56
CA GLY A 255 15.42 -6.54 -10.04
C GLY A 255 14.24 -6.96 -10.93
N ALA A 256 13.62 -6.04 -11.66
CA ALA A 256 12.54 -6.39 -12.59
C ALA A 256 13.10 -7.10 -13.82
N GLN A 257 14.21 -6.60 -14.37
CA GLN A 257 14.92 -7.28 -15.46
C GLN A 257 15.46 -8.63 -15.02
N TRP A 258 16.01 -8.74 -13.79
CA TRP A 258 16.49 -10.00 -13.25
C TRP A 258 15.37 -11.05 -13.16
N ILE A 259 14.18 -10.67 -12.67
CA ILE A 259 13.01 -11.57 -12.65
C ILE A 259 12.58 -11.97 -14.06
N LEU A 260 12.56 -11.03 -15.00
CA LEU A 260 12.24 -11.30 -16.40
C LEU A 260 13.23 -12.31 -17.01
N ASP A 261 14.52 -12.11 -16.76
CA ASP A 261 15.59 -12.96 -17.29
C ASP A 261 15.56 -14.38 -16.68
N HIS A 262 15.28 -14.51 -15.38
CA HIS A 262 15.37 -15.79 -14.67
C HIS A 262 14.05 -16.56 -14.61
N TYR A 263 12.92 -15.86 -14.60
CA TYR A 263 11.59 -16.46 -14.44
C TYR A 263 10.67 -16.21 -15.62
N GLY A 264 11.03 -15.35 -16.57
CA GLY A 264 10.16 -15.00 -17.70
C GLY A 264 8.94 -14.18 -17.29
N ILE A 265 8.94 -13.60 -16.09
CA ILE A 265 7.85 -12.77 -15.57
C ILE A 265 8.23 -11.32 -15.78
N ASN A 266 7.47 -10.60 -16.59
CA ASN A 266 7.69 -9.17 -16.79
C ASN A 266 7.13 -8.35 -15.60
N LEU A 267 7.50 -7.08 -15.51
CA LEU A 267 7.09 -6.21 -14.42
C LEU A 267 5.57 -5.99 -14.39
N ALA A 268 4.90 -5.86 -15.54
CA ALA A 268 3.46 -5.65 -15.59
C ALA A 268 2.69 -6.84 -15.01
N ASP A 269 3.06 -8.05 -15.40
CA ASP A 269 2.50 -9.29 -14.86
C ASP A 269 2.77 -9.40 -13.35
N PHE A 270 3.99 -9.09 -12.91
CA PHE A 270 4.33 -9.08 -11.49
C PHE A 270 3.45 -8.11 -10.69
N GLN A 271 3.26 -6.87 -11.17
CA GLN A 271 2.44 -5.87 -10.51
C GLN A 271 0.96 -6.25 -10.51
N SER A 272 0.46 -6.85 -11.59
CA SER A 272 -0.91 -7.38 -11.63
C SER A 272 -1.13 -8.44 -10.55
N VAL A 273 -0.17 -9.31 -10.32
CA VAL A 273 -0.25 -10.34 -9.28
C VAL A 273 -0.11 -9.74 -7.87
N ALA A 274 0.77 -8.75 -7.69
CA ALA A 274 0.88 -8.00 -6.44
C ALA A 274 -0.46 -7.37 -6.02
N MET A 275 -1.19 -6.77 -6.97
CA MET A 275 -2.52 -6.21 -6.72
C MET A 275 -3.56 -7.26 -6.35
N GLN A 276 -3.51 -8.46 -6.95
CA GLN A 276 -4.40 -9.58 -6.58
C GLN A 276 -4.14 -10.03 -5.14
N HIS A 277 -2.87 -10.19 -4.78
CA HIS A 277 -2.43 -10.54 -3.42
C HIS A 277 -2.80 -9.47 -2.38
N MET A 278 -2.64 -8.19 -2.71
CA MET A 278 -3.07 -7.07 -1.86
C MET A 278 -4.59 -7.06 -1.70
N THR A 279 -5.34 -7.23 -2.79
CA THR A 279 -6.81 -7.27 -2.75
C THR A 279 -7.30 -8.41 -1.87
N ALA A 280 -6.76 -9.61 -2.06
CA ALA A 280 -7.11 -10.78 -1.25
C ALA A 280 -6.75 -10.58 0.23
N GLN A 281 -5.58 -10.00 0.52
CA GLN A 281 -5.15 -9.68 1.87
C GLN A 281 -6.05 -8.64 2.55
N ASN A 282 -6.54 -7.63 1.82
CA ASN A 282 -7.45 -6.63 2.38
C ASN A 282 -8.86 -7.18 2.60
N GLN A 283 -9.31 -8.11 1.76
CA GLN A 283 -10.60 -8.79 1.93
C GLN A 283 -10.58 -9.77 3.12
N ASP A 284 -9.45 -10.44 3.33
CA ASP A 284 -9.23 -11.41 4.39
C ASP A 284 -8.06 -10.94 5.26
N PHE A 285 -8.25 -9.78 5.90
CA PHE A 285 -7.21 -9.15 6.72
C PHE A 285 -6.94 -10.04 7.93
N ASN A 286 -5.68 -10.44 8.07
CA ASN A 286 -5.22 -11.23 9.20
C ASN A 286 -3.79 -10.80 9.54
N SER A 287 -3.61 -10.17 10.69
CA SER A 287 -2.32 -9.56 11.06
C SER A 287 -1.22 -10.60 11.24
N GLU A 288 -1.51 -11.76 11.85
CA GLU A 288 -0.55 -12.85 12.03
C GLU A 288 -0.03 -13.37 10.68
N ARG A 289 -0.93 -13.58 9.71
CA ARG A 289 -0.58 -14.02 8.36
C ARG A 289 0.23 -12.97 7.61
N ILE A 290 -0.11 -11.70 7.77
CA ILE A 290 0.66 -10.58 7.18
C ILE A 290 2.07 -10.56 7.73
N HIS A 291 2.22 -10.61 9.06
CA HIS A 291 3.54 -10.64 9.71
C HIS A 291 4.37 -11.84 9.27
N HIS A 292 3.76 -13.03 9.19
CA HIS A 292 4.42 -14.24 8.71
C HIS A 292 5.02 -14.07 7.31
N PHE A 293 4.27 -13.49 6.37
CA PHE A 293 4.76 -13.28 5.01
C PHE A 293 5.79 -12.15 4.90
N MET A 294 5.67 -11.10 5.72
CA MET A 294 6.70 -10.06 5.83
C MET A 294 8.03 -10.63 6.34
N ASP A 295 8.00 -11.49 7.35
CA ASP A 295 9.19 -12.16 7.89
C ASP A 295 9.83 -13.07 6.84
N TYR A 296 9.01 -13.85 6.12
CA TYR A 296 9.48 -14.70 5.03
C TYR A 296 10.11 -13.90 3.88
N GLN A 297 9.49 -12.78 3.48
CA GLN A 297 10.05 -11.90 2.45
C GLN A 297 11.43 -11.35 2.86
N GLN A 298 11.59 -10.94 4.13
CA GLN A 298 12.88 -10.49 4.66
C GLN A 298 13.94 -11.59 4.71
N GLU A 299 13.54 -12.82 5.06
CA GLU A 299 14.42 -13.99 5.00
C GLU A 299 14.94 -14.20 3.57
N LYS A 300 14.02 -14.17 2.58
CA LYS A 300 14.38 -14.33 1.17
C LYS A 300 15.22 -13.18 0.64
N GLN A 301 14.95 -11.95 1.04
CA GLN A 301 15.82 -10.82 0.72
C GLN A 301 17.25 -11.07 1.18
N LYS A 302 17.45 -11.53 2.43
CA LYS A 302 18.79 -11.86 2.96
C LYS A 302 19.46 -13.00 2.18
N GLU A 303 18.70 -14.03 1.82
CA GLU A 303 19.19 -15.16 1.01
C GLU A 303 19.68 -14.70 -0.37
N TYR A 304 18.87 -13.89 -1.07
CA TYR A 304 19.22 -13.37 -2.40
C TYR A 304 20.33 -12.33 -2.35
N ALA A 305 20.38 -11.49 -1.30
CA ALA A 305 21.50 -10.57 -1.08
C ALA A 305 22.82 -11.33 -0.97
N ALA A 306 22.86 -12.46 -0.25
CA ALA A 306 24.05 -13.30 -0.17
C ALA A 306 24.43 -13.92 -1.52
N LYS A 307 23.45 -14.34 -2.34
CA LYS A 307 23.69 -14.84 -3.70
C LYS A 307 24.30 -13.77 -4.59
N PHE A 308 23.72 -12.57 -4.62
CA PHE A 308 24.23 -11.47 -5.44
C PHE A 308 25.61 -10.98 -4.99
N ALA A 309 25.88 -10.97 -3.67
CA ALA A 309 27.21 -10.68 -3.14
C ALA A 309 28.28 -11.68 -3.62
N ALA A 310 27.93 -12.98 -3.64
CA ALA A 310 28.83 -14.03 -4.11
C ALA A 310 29.09 -13.91 -5.63
N GLU A 311 28.05 -13.61 -6.42
CA GLU A 311 28.15 -13.43 -7.87
C GLU A 311 28.96 -12.19 -8.27
N GLN A 312 28.93 -11.12 -7.45
CA GLN A 312 29.74 -9.92 -7.65
C GLN A 312 31.19 -10.05 -7.13
N GLY A 313 31.59 -11.24 -6.68
CA GLY A 313 32.99 -11.58 -6.41
C GLY A 313 33.38 -11.75 -4.93
N GLY A 314 32.42 -11.69 -3.98
CA GLY A 314 32.73 -11.84 -2.56
C GLY A 314 33.61 -10.70 -2.01
N ASN A 315 33.66 -10.58 -0.68
CA ASN A 315 34.42 -9.53 0.00
C ASN A 315 35.91 -9.53 -0.43
N ILE A 316 36.34 -8.51 -1.18
CA ILE A 316 37.76 -8.15 -1.35
C ILE A 316 38.43 -7.83 0.01
N ALA A 317 37.62 -7.69 1.07
CA ALA A 317 38.08 -7.41 2.42
C ALA A 317 38.72 -8.60 3.16
N ASP A 318 38.55 -9.86 2.71
CA ASP A 318 39.16 -11.02 3.37
C ASP A 318 40.55 -11.40 2.82
N ASP A 319 41.01 -10.79 1.72
CA ASP A 319 42.28 -11.10 1.04
C ASP A 319 43.44 -10.14 1.41
N VAL A 320 43.29 -9.31 2.45
CA VAL A 320 44.38 -8.46 2.96
C VAL A 320 44.80 -8.92 4.36
N GLU A 321 45.72 -9.87 4.41
CA GLU A 321 46.56 -10.06 5.61
C GLU A 321 47.54 -8.87 5.70
N PHE A 322 47.43 -8.11 6.80
CA PHE A 322 48.40 -7.10 7.21
C PHE A 322 49.48 -7.70 8.11
#